data_AF-A0AAN6EW77-F1
#
_entry.id   AF-A0AAN6EW77-F1
#
_cell.length_a   1.000
_cell.length_b   1.000
_cell.length_c   1.000
_cell.angle_alpha   90.00
_cell.angle_beta   90.00
_cell.angle_gamma   90.00
#
_symmetry.space_group_name_H-M   'P 1'
#
loop_
_entity.id
_entity.type
_entity.pdbx_description
1 polymer ?
#
loop_
_entity_poly.entity_id
_entity_poly.type
_entity_poly.pdbx_seq_one_letter_code
_entity_poly.pdbx_strand_id
1 'polypeptide(L)' 'MTHGVLLTPTLRTHLFLGKPDTEENRAGFVSTIPIGRASTPADVANACCYLASDEAEFVTGVNLEVDGGRCV' A
#
# COMPACT_ATOMS: atom_id res chain seq x y z
N MET A 1 13.97 -5.97 1.84
CA MET A 1 13.44 -5.31 0.62
C MET A 1 11.94 -5.60 0.53
N THR A 2 11.20 -5.23 1.57
CA THR A 2 9.74 -5.40 1.66
C THR A 2 9.08 -4.28 0.86
N HIS A 3 8.90 -4.52 -0.44
CA HIS A 3 8.15 -3.62 -1.32
C HIS A 3 6.65 -3.82 -1.06
N GLY A 4 6.18 -3.32 0.09
CA GLY A 4 4.76 -3.08 0.30
C GLY A 4 4.30 -2.06 -0.75
N VAL A 5 3.24 -2.38 -1.48
CA VAL A 5 2.73 -1.52 -2.56
C VAL A 5 2.08 -0.28 -1.95
N LEU A 6 2.93 0.73 -1.81
CA LEU A 6 2.58 2.04 -1.30
C LEU A 6 1.98 2.87 -2.44
N LEU A 7 0.65 2.98 -2.52
CA LEU A 7 -0.03 3.88 -3.47
C LEU A 7 -0.20 5.26 -2.84
N THR A 8 0.92 5.87 -2.48
CA THR A 8 1.07 7.33 -2.61
C THR A 8 1.17 7.65 -4.12
N PRO A 9 1.11 8.90 -4.60
CA PRO A 9 0.91 9.21 -6.03
C PRO A 9 2.08 8.85 -6.99
N THR A 10 2.97 7.96 -6.59
CA THR A 10 3.92 7.19 -7.40
C THR A 10 3.31 5.82 -7.75
N LEU A 11 2.97 5.42 -8.96
CA LEU A 11 2.99 6.03 -10.28
C LEU A 11 1.92 5.26 -11.06
N ARG A 12 1.11 5.98 -11.86
CA ARG A 12 0.42 5.51 -13.08
C ARG A 12 0.79 4.06 -13.42
N THR A 13 -0.20 3.18 -13.56
CA THR A 13 -0.09 1.74 -13.90
C THR A 13 1.13 1.36 -14.77
N HIS A 14 1.55 2.25 -15.70
CA HIS A 14 2.70 2.07 -16.57
C HIS A 14 4.06 1.88 -15.89
N LEU A 15 4.30 2.46 -14.71
CA LEU A 15 5.60 2.28 -14.03
C LEU A 15 5.62 1.01 -13.19
N PHE A 16 4.49 0.69 -12.56
CA PHE A 16 4.42 -0.42 -11.60
C PHE A 16 4.08 -1.77 -12.26
N LEU A 17 3.17 -1.77 -13.23
CA LEU A 17 2.72 -2.97 -13.94
C LEU A 17 3.24 -3.06 -15.38
N GLY A 18 3.97 -2.05 -15.87
CA GLY A 18 4.39 -1.97 -17.27
C GLY A 18 3.22 -1.77 -18.25
N LYS A 19 2.03 -1.43 -17.76
CA LYS A 19 0.79 -1.32 -18.55
C LYS A 19 0.28 0.12 -18.61
N PRO A 20 -0.23 0.63 -19.75
CA PRO A 20 -0.78 1.98 -19.83
C PRO A 20 -1.80 2.29 -18.72
N ASP A 21 -1.83 3.54 -18.25
CA ASP A 21 -2.73 3.97 -17.18
C ASP A 21 -4.17 4.19 -17.70
N THR A 22 -4.84 3.08 -18.00
CA THR A 22 -6.24 3.02 -18.41
C THR A 22 -7.13 2.62 -17.24
N GLU A 23 -8.43 2.95 -17.34
CA GLU A 23 -9.42 2.57 -16.33
C GLU A 23 -9.50 1.05 -16.15
N GLU A 24 -9.47 0.30 -17.25
CA GLU A 24 -9.44 -1.17 -17.25
C GLU A 24 -8.24 -1.72 -16.48
N ASN A 25 -7.05 -1.17 -16.71
CA ASN A 25 -5.84 -1.63 -16.02
C ASN A 25 -5.85 -1.24 -14.54
N ARG A 26 -6.44 -0.09 -14.17
CA ARG A 26 -6.65 0.28 -12.77
C ARG A 26 -7.65 -0.66 -12.08
N ALA A 27 -8.76 -0.98 -12.74
CA ALA A 27 -9.75 -1.92 -12.23
C ALA A 27 -9.16 -3.33 -12.04
N GLY A 28 -8.40 -3.82 -13.02
CA GLY A 28 -7.69 -5.10 -12.93
C GLY A 28 -6.60 -5.12 -11.86
N PHE A 29 -6.01 -3.97 -11.54
CA PHE A 29 -5.09 -3.86 -10.40
C PHE A 29 -5.86 -3.91 -9.06
N VAL A 30 -6.92 -3.12 -8.92
CA VAL A 30 -7.76 -3.08 -7.70
C VAL A 30 -8.36 -4.46 -7.40
N SER A 31 -8.73 -5.25 -8.42
CA SER A 31 -9.24 -6.61 -8.21
C SER A 31 -8.21 -7.57 -7.58
N THR A 32 -6.92 -7.24 -7.59
CA THR A 32 -5.89 -8.02 -6.89
C THR A 32 -5.78 -7.71 -5.40
N ILE A 33 -6.46 -6.65 -4.94
CA ILE A 33 -6.40 -6.19 -3.55
C ILE A 33 -7.66 -6.67 -2.81
N PRO A 34 -7.54 -7.52 -1.78
CA PRO A 34 -8.71 -8.05 -1.07
C PRO A 34 -9.65 -7.00 -0.46
N ILE A 35 -9.10 -5.89 0.07
CA ILE A 35 -9.93 -4.79 0.59
C ILE A 35 -10.67 -4.00 -0.52
N GLY A 36 -10.41 -4.31 -1.80
CA GLY A 36 -11.15 -3.77 -2.94
C GLY A 36 -10.84 -2.31 -3.27
N ARG A 37 -9.75 -1.76 -2.76
CA ARG A 37 -9.29 -0.41 -3.10
C ARG A 37 -7.77 -0.30 -3.10
N ALA A 38 -7.28 0.68 -3.86
CA ALA A 38 -5.91 1.16 -3.73
C ALA A 38 -5.65 1.73 -2.32
N SER A 39 -4.42 1.59 -1.84
CA SER A 39 -3.94 2.38 -0.70
C SER A 39 -3.90 3.86 -1.07
N THR A 40 -3.95 4.69 -0.04
CA THR A 40 -3.88 6.14 -0.11
C THR A 40 -2.70 6.60 0.74
N PRO A 41 -2.22 7.85 0.56
CA PRO A 41 -1.19 8.40 1.45
C PRO A 41 -1.57 8.33 2.93
N ALA A 42 -2.86 8.48 3.25
CA ALA A 42 -3.35 8.43 4.61
C ALA A 42 -3.19 7.04 5.25
N ASP A 43 -3.33 5.95 4.49
CA ASP A 43 -3.19 4.59 5.03
C ASP A 43 -1.78 4.36 5.60
N VAL A 44 -0.77 4.84 4.88
CA VAL A 44 0.64 4.75 5.28
C VAL A 44 0.95 5.71 6.41
N ALA A 45 0.49 6.96 6.28
CA ALA A 45 0.72 7.99 7.29
C ALA A 45 0.17 7.53 8.65
N ASN A 46 -1.02 6.93 8.67
CA ASN A 46 -1.62 6.39 9.89
C ASN A 46 -0.78 5.24 10.49
N ALA A 47 -0.26 4.33 9.67
CA ALA A 47 0.64 3.28 10.15
C ALA A 47 1.95 3.85 10.72
N CYS A 48 2.53 4.85 10.07
CA CYS A 48 3.70 5.56 10.59
C CYS A 48 3.38 6.29 11.91
N CYS A 49 2.24 6.99 11.99
CA CYS A 49 1.80 7.66 13.21
C CYS A 49 1.61 6.67 14.36
N TYR A 50 1.01 5.50 14.10
CA TYR A 50 0.90 4.44 15.09
C TYR A 50 2.29 3.97 15.56
N LEU A 51 3.21 3.64 14.65
CA LEU A 51 4.56 3.21 15.03
C LEU A 51 5.37 4.30 15.75
N ALA A 52 5.03 5.57 15.57
CA ALA A 52 5.65 6.70 16.26
C ALA A 52 4.92 7.12 17.56
N SER A 53 3.80 6.47 17.88
CA SER A 53 2.98 6.80 19.05
C SER A 53 3.40 6.03 20.29
N ASP A 54 2.95 6.48 21.46
CA ASP A 54 3.21 5.82 22.75
C ASP A 54 2.57 4.42 22.79
N GLU A 55 1.47 4.21 22.05
CA GLU A 55 0.80 2.92 21.92
C GLU A 55 1.67 1.83 21.27
N ALA A 56 2.76 2.20 20.61
CA ALA A 56 3.72 1.28 20.00
C ALA A 56 5.00 1.08 20.84
N GLU A 57 5.01 1.45 22.13
CA GLU A 57 6.23 1.47 22.97
C GLU A 57 7.04 0.15 23.00
N PHE A 58 6.37 -0.99 22.79
CA PHE A 58 6.99 -2.32 22.80
C PHE A 58 7.06 -2.98 21.41
N VAL A 59 6.72 -2.24 20.35
CA VAL A 59 6.74 -2.72 18.96
C VAL A 59 8.04 -2.28 18.31
N THR A 60 8.95 -3.23 18.08
CA THR A 60 10.24 -2.97 17.42
C THR A 60 10.73 -4.19 16.65
N GLY A 61 11.60 -3.99 15.65
CA GLY A 61 12.18 -5.07 14.85
C GLY A 61 11.20 -5.76 13.90
N VAL A 62 10.04 -5.16 13.64
CA VAL A 62 8.99 -5.71 12.76
C VAL A 62 8.88 -4.92 11.46
N ASN A 63 8.37 -5.58 10.42
CA ASN A 63 7.84 -4.91 9.24
C ASN A 63 6.31 -4.90 9.39
N LEU A 64 5.69 -3.74 9.23
CA LEU A 64 4.23 -3.60 9.23
C LEU A 64 3.75 -3.41 7.79
N GLU A 65 3.09 -4.41 7.23
CA GLU A 65 2.53 -4.34 5.88
C GLU A 65 1.30 -3.42 5.82
N VAL A 66 1.29 -2.50 4.86
CA VAL A 66 0.15 -1.60 4.58
C VAL A 66 -0.22 -1.75 3.11
N ASP A 67 -0.94 -2.83 2.78
CA ASP A 67 -1.15 -3.25 1.39
C ASP A 67 -2.59 -3.69 1.05
N GLY A 68 -3.50 -3.64 2.03
CA GLY A 68 -4.88 -4.08 1.83
C GLY A 68 -5.05 -5.60 1.67
N GLY A 69 -4.06 -6.39 2.10
CA GLY A 69 -4.05 -7.85 2.04
C GLY A 69 -3.48 -8.42 0.75
N ARG A 70 -2.73 -7.64 -0.04
CA ARG A 70 -2.27 -8.05 -1.37
C ARG A 70 -1.05 -8.97 -1.36
N CYS A 71 -0.17 -8.84 -0.37
CA CYS A 71 1.10 -9.58 -0.29
C CYS A 71 1.04 -10.80 0.64
N VAL A 72 -0.08 -11.06 1.30
CA VAL A 72 -0.30 -12.20 2.22
C VAL A 72 -1.17 -13.30 1.61
#